data_AF-A0A3B0LZ84-F1
#
_entry.id   AF-A0A3B0LZ84-F1
#
_cell.length_a   1.000
_cell.length_b   1.000
_cell.length_c   1.000
_cell.angle_alpha   90.00
_cell.angle_beta   90.00
_cell.angle_gamma   90.00
#
_symmetry.space_group_name_H-M   'P 1'
#
loop_
_entity.id
_entity.type
_entity.pdbx_description
1 polymer ?
#
loop_
_entity_poly.entity_id
_entity_poly.type
_entity_poly.pdbx_seq_one_letter_code
_entity_poly.pdbx_strand_id
1 'polypeptide(L)'
;MLKNKLFNWIITLSTIFMLCGCFETEQKSIQGQTMGTYYVVKYVSESSHPFWETLRDDIDRRLEEVNNQMSTYHPKSELNQCNQFQHVNTPFPVSLAMMTVTKEAIHINKLTNGALDITIGPLVNLWGFGPAGRITKAPLEETLQLRRQWIGIDKLAIRGNSLIKKIPQLYIDLSAIAKGHGVDVIAEYLESQNIDNYMVDIGGEVRTKGHNGKGVAWRIAIEKPSDKGLEQSVQEIIEPGNMSVATSGDYRNYFEQDEVYYSHTIDPKTGRPIIHNLISITVIAPTCMMADGLSTGLNVLGAEKGMELAERLHLPVFMVVTTNKGFEERYSSAFKPYLVKKCSGVIMLKIFIATLVFFLLAFIAMSLGYIIKRKPLQESCGGLSNIGIAKVCDCRQPCELRKKRIAMEKCQKHQQINSRII
;
A
#
# COMPACT_ATOMS: atom_id res chain seq x y z
N MET A 1 -15.93 -41.30 43.04
CA MET A 1 -15.17 -41.57 41.79
C MET A 1 -15.57 -40.69 40.61
N LEU A 2 -16.87 -40.47 40.33
CA LEU A 2 -17.30 -39.65 39.18
C LEU A 2 -16.86 -38.17 39.25
N LYS A 3 -16.90 -37.54 40.43
CA LYS A 3 -16.49 -36.13 40.63
C LYS A 3 -15.01 -35.88 40.31
N ASN A 4 -14.11 -36.81 40.66
CA ASN A 4 -12.68 -36.65 40.37
C ASN A 4 -12.37 -36.86 38.89
N LYS A 5 -13.15 -37.71 38.19
CA LYS A 5 -13.03 -37.85 36.73
C LYS A 5 -13.49 -36.59 36.01
N LEU A 6 -14.60 -35.97 36.44
CA LEU A 6 -15.10 -34.73 35.85
C LEU A 6 -14.14 -33.55 36.09
N PHE A 7 -13.55 -33.45 37.28
CA PHE A 7 -12.57 -32.43 37.61
C PHE A 7 -11.29 -32.55 36.78
N ASN A 8 -10.78 -33.78 36.59
CA ASN A 8 -9.63 -34.02 35.72
C ASN A 8 -9.95 -33.66 34.26
N TRP A 9 -11.15 -33.97 33.76
CA TRP A 9 -11.56 -33.59 32.40
C TRP A 9 -11.63 -32.08 32.20
N ILE A 10 -12.13 -31.33 33.19
CA ILE A 10 -12.18 -29.85 33.13
C ILE A 10 -10.77 -29.27 33.13
N ILE A 11 -9.86 -29.81 33.94
CA ILE A 11 -8.45 -29.39 33.93
C ILE A 11 -7.85 -29.67 32.55
N THR A 12 -7.96 -30.88 32.01
CA THR A 12 -7.40 -31.21 30.69
C THR A 12 -7.96 -30.33 29.58
N LEU A 13 -9.27 -30.05 29.59
CA LEU A 13 -9.92 -29.17 28.61
C LEU A 13 -9.44 -27.72 28.75
N SER A 14 -9.25 -27.24 29.98
CA SER A 14 -8.70 -25.91 30.27
C SER A 14 -7.24 -25.78 29.83
N THR A 15 -6.43 -26.84 30.00
CA THR A 15 -5.04 -26.85 29.55
C THR A 15 -4.93 -26.88 28.03
N ILE A 16 -5.82 -27.60 27.34
CA ILE A 16 -5.92 -27.60 25.86
C ILE A 16 -6.34 -26.21 25.35
N PHE A 17 -7.27 -25.54 26.03
CA PHE A 17 -7.69 -24.18 25.68
C PHE A 17 -6.57 -23.15 25.90
N MET A 18 -5.72 -23.32 26.92
CA MET A 18 -4.54 -22.46 27.13
C MET A 18 -3.42 -22.69 26.12
N LEU A 19 -3.34 -23.88 25.50
CA LEU A 19 -2.37 -24.19 24.45
C LEU A 19 -2.81 -23.73 23.04
N CYS A 20 -4.08 -23.35 22.86
CA CYS A 20 -4.56 -22.64 21.66
C CYS A 20 -4.31 -21.13 21.74
N GLY A 21 -3.25 -20.70 22.44
CA GLY A 21 -2.78 -19.32 22.36
C GLY A 21 -2.48 -18.99 20.90
N CYS A 22 -3.12 -17.95 20.39
CA CYS A 22 -2.85 -17.40 19.06
C CYS A 22 -1.34 -17.17 18.93
N PHE A 23 -0.67 -17.96 18.09
CA PHE A 23 0.62 -17.58 17.55
C PHE A 23 0.37 -16.34 16.70
N GLU A 24 0.66 -15.16 17.25
CA GLU A 24 0.64 -13.93 16.49
C GLU A 24 1.83 -13.99 15.53
N THR A 25 1.54 -14.23 14.25
CA THR A 25 2.57 -14.29 13.21
C THR A 25 3.23 -12.93 13.10
N GLU A 26 4.54 -12.88 13.33
CA GLU A 26 5.30 -11.63 13.33
C GLU A 26 5.40 -11.08 11.89
N GLN A 27 4.81 -9.91 11.66
CA GLN A 27 4.97 -9.18 10.40
C GLN A 27 6.15 -8.22 10.51
N LYS A 28 7.11 -8.33 9.60
CA LYS A 28 8.28 -7.45 9.52
C LYS A 28 8.17 -6.51 8.31
N SER A 29 8.90 -5.39 8.33
CA SER A 29 8.85 -4.33 7.30
C SER A 29 10.21 -3.69 6.98
N ILE A 30 10.85 -4.05 5.87
CA ILE A 30 12.11 -3.45 5.41
C ILE A 30 11.78 -2.20 4.61
N GLN A 31 12.55 -1.13 4.77
CA GLN A 31 12.35 0.12 4.06
C GLN A 31 13.69 0.74 3.67
N GLY A 32 13.72 1.41 2.53
CA GLY A 32 14.89 2.10 2.03
C GLY A 32 14.54 3.02 0.86
N GLN A 33 15.55 3.35 0.05
CA GLN A 33 15.43 4.24 -1.10
C GLN A 33 16.02 3.55 -2.33
N THR A 34 15.40 3.73 -3.49
CA THR A 34 15.89 3.27 -4.80
C THR A 34 15.20 4.06 -5.91
N MET A 35 15.81 4.14 -7.11
CA MET A 35 15.16 4.72 -8.30
C MET A 35 14.60 6.15 -8.09
N GLY A 36 15.21 6.93 -7.20
CA GLY A 36 14.74 8.28 -6.85
C GLY A 36 13.47 8.33 -5.99
N THR A 37 13.08 7.20 -5.39
CA THR A 37 11.90 7.05 -4.52
C THR A 37 12.18 6.09 -3.35
N TYR A 38 11.15 5.76 -2.59
CA TYR A 38 11.22 4.80 -1.49
C TYR A 38 10.91 3.37 -1.95
N TYR A 39 11.31 2.39 -1.14
CA TYR A 39 10.72 1.06 -1.17
C TYR A 39 10.27 0.62 0.22
N VAL A 40 9.26 -0.24 0.29
CA VAL A 40 8.76 -0.91 1.49
C VAL A 40 8.50 -2.38 1.17
N VAL A 41 9.12 -3.29 1.91
CA VAL A 41 8.87 -4.74 1.83
C VAL A 41 8.30 -5.21 3.16
N LYS A 42 7.02 -5.58 3.17
CA LYS A 42 6.38 -6.21 4.32
C LYS A 42 6.28 -7.71 4.07
N TYR A 43 6.57 -8.51 5.08
CA TYR A 43 6.43 -9.95 4.99
C TYR A 43 6.14 -10.59 6.33
N VAL A 44 5.53 -11.77 6.30
CA VAL A 44 5.25 -12.57 7.49
C VAL A 44 6.41 -13.54 7.69
N SER A 45 7.11 -13.43 8.82
CA SER A 45 8.30 -14.21 9.12
C SER A 45 7.92 -15.44 9.94
N GLU A 46 8.25 -16.63 9.45
CA GLU A 46 8.32 -17.84 10.27
C GLU A 46 9.73 -17.97 10.89
N SER A 47 9.87 -18.74 11.97
CA SER A 47 11.13 -18.89 12.72
C SER A 47 12.30 -19.48 11.93
N SER A 48 12.06 -20.04 10.73
CA SER A 48 13.04 -20.65 9.83
C SER A 48 13.66 -19.68 8.81
N HIS A 49 13.21 -18.42 8.77
CA HIS A 49 13.61 -17.47 7.72
C HIS A 49 15.01 -16.87 7.95
N PRO A 50 15.67 -16.38 6.88
CA PRO A 50 16.94 -15.66 6.98
C PRO A 50 16.87 -14.51 7.98
N PHE A 51 18.03 -14.19 8.56
CA PHE A 51 18.15 -13.07 9.47
C PHE A 51 17.84 -11.74 8.75
N TRP A 52 17.20 -10.82 9.46
CA TRP A 52 16.67 -9.58 8.92
C TRP A 52 17.70 -8.76 8.14
N GLU A 53 18.87 -8.56 8.75
CA GLU A 53 19.95 -7.78 8.14
C GLU A 53 20.41 -8.36 6.79
N THR A 54 20.53 -9.69 6.69
CA THR A 54 20.91 -10.35 5.43
C THR A 54 19.85 -10.14 4.34
N LEU A 55 18.57 -10.21 4.70
CA LEU A 55 17.48 -10.01 3.74
C LEU A 55 17.48 -8.57 3.20
N ARG A 56 17.73 -7.58 4.08
CA ARG A 56 17.84 -6.17 3.68
C ARG A 56 18.99 -5.93 2.73
N ASP A 57 20.19 -6.41 3.06
CA ASP A 57 21.38 -6.20 2.24
C ASP A 57 21.22 -6.82 0.84
N ASP A 58 20.58 -7.98 0.75
CA ASP A 58 20.28 -8.61 -0.54
C ASP A 58 19.22 -7.86 -1.35
N ILE A 59 18.18 -7.31 -0.70
CA ILE A 59 17.18 -6.45 -1.35
C ILE A 59 17.87 -5.21 -1.91
N ASP A 60 18.65 -4.51 -1.09
CA ASP A 60 19.37 -3.29 -1.49
C ASP A 60 20.31 -3.57 -2.67
N ARG A 61 21.09 -4.66 -2.61
CA ARG A 61 21.98 -5.08 -3.69
C ARG A 61 21.23 -5.34 -5.01
N ARG A 62 20.06 -5.97 -4.94
CA ARG A 62 19.25 -6.27 -6.14
C ARG A 62 18.65 -5.03 -6.76
N LEU A 63 18.14 -4.11 -5.94
CA LEU A 63 17.62 -2.83 -6.42
C LEU A 63 18.73 -1.99 -7.05
N GLU A 64 19.95 -2.05 -6.50
CA GLU A 64 21.11 -1.39 -7.08
C GLU A 64 21.54 -2.02 -8.42
N GLU A 65 21.45 -3.35 -8.55
CA GLU A 65 21.67 -4.02 -9.83
C GLU A 65 20.66 -3.54 -10.90
N VAL A 66 19.39 -3.38 -10.55
CA VAL A 66 18.38 -2.83 -11.48
C VAL A 66 18.73 -1.38 -11.86
N ASN A 67 19.18 -0.54 -10.93
CA ASN A 67 19.66 0.82 -11.24
C ASN A 67 20.86 0.79 -12.20
N ASN A 68 21.84 -0.08 -11.94
CA ASN A 68 23.02 -0.25 -12.78
C ASN A 68 22.68 -0.75 -14.18
N GLN A 69 21.59 -1.48 -14.35
CA GLN A 69 21.15 -1.93 -15.67
C GLN A 69 20.31 -0.87 -16.40
N MET A 70 19.34 -0.24 -15.71
CA MET A 70 18.21 0.42 -16.40
C MET A 70 18.02 1.90 -16.06
N SER A 71 18.85 2.50 -15.20
CA SER A 71 18.69 3.92 -14.84
C SER A 71 19.16 4.86 -15.95
N THR A 72 18.34 5.83 -16.35
CA THR A 72 18.75 6.94 -17.23
C THR A 72 19.58 8.00 -16.48
N TYR A 73 19.52 8.02 -15.14
CA TYR A 73 20.25 8.97 -14.29
C TYR A 73 21.66 8.49 -13.92
N HIS A 74 21.91 7.18 -13.92
CA HIS A 74 23.23 6.64 -13.63
C HIS A 74 24.10 6.63 -14.91
N PRO A 75 25.17 7.46 -15.03
CA PRO A 75 25.86 7.67 -16.30
C PRO A 75 26.52 6.42 -16.88
N LYS A 76 26.86 5.45 -16.01
CA LYS A 76 27.50 4.19 -16.39
C LYS A 76 26.54 3.01 -16.46
N SER A 77 25.22 3.24 -16.34
CA SER A 77 24.27 2.14 -16.47
C SER A 77 24.36 1.47 -17.83
N GLU A 78 24.01 0.19 -17.90
CA GLU A 78 23.95 -0.55 -19.16
C GLU A 78 23.06 0.17 -20.20
N LEU A 79 21.89 0.67 -19.78
CA LEU A 79 21.01 1.49 -20.59
C LEU A 79 21.70 2.75 -21.14
N ASN A 80 22.41 3.51 -20.29
CA ASN A 80 23.10 4.70 -20.76
C ASN A 80 24.27 4.38 -21.69
N GLN A 81 24.99 3.27 -21.47
CA GLN A 81 26.01 2.80 -22.42
C GLN A 81 25.37 2.46 -23.78
N CYS A 82 24.21 1.81 -23.79
CA CYS A 82 23.44 1.54 -25.02
C CYS A 82 22.97 2.85 -25.69
N ASN A 83 22.51 3.83 -24.92
CA ASN A 83 22.09 5.15 -25.43
C ASN A 83 23.27 5.93 -26.03
N GLN A 84 24.45 5.86 -25.41
CA GLN A 84 25.66 6.52 -25.89
C GLN A 84 26.29 5.83 -27.10
N PHE A 85 26.00 4.55 -27.33
CA PHE A 85 26.51 3.79 -28.47
C PHE A 85 26.03 4.38 -29.81
N GLN A 86 26.96 4.91 -30.62
CA GLN A 86 26.65 5.65 -31.86
C GLN A 86 26.63 4.78 -33.13
N HIS A 87 27.05 3.51 -33.05
CA HIS A 87 27.12 2.65 -34.24
C HIS A 87 25.74 2.13 -34.63
N VAL A 88 25.26 2.57 -35.78
CA VAL A 88 23.96 2.19 -36.36
C VAL A 88 24.01 0.78 -36.93
N ASN A 89 22.90 0.04 -36.80
CA ASN A 89 22.74 -1.33 -37.30
C ASN A 89 23.77 -2.34 -36.75
N THR A 90 24.46 -1.98 -35.67
CA THR A 90 25.41 -2.83 -34.96
C THR A 90 24.77 -3.33 -33.67
N PRO A 91 24.86 -4.63 -33.35
CA PRO A 91 24.35 -5.17 -32.08
C PRO A 91 25.16 -4.67 -30.89
N PHE A 92 24.44 -4.16 -29.90
CA PHE A 92 24.95 -3.86 -28.57
C PHE A 92 24.44 -4.94 -27.60
N PRO A 93 25.31 -5.77 -27.00
CA PRO A 93 24.87 -6.81 -26.06
C PRO A 93 24.26 -6.19 -24.81
N VAL A 94 23.20 -6.81 -24.28
CA VAL A 94 22.56 -6.40 -23.04
C VAL A 94 22.29 -7.60 -22.13
N SER A 95 22.13 -7.35 -20.84
CA SER A 95 21.75 -8.30 -19.82
C SER A 95 20.39 -8.93 -20.13
N LEU A 96 20.16 -10.12 -19.59
CA LEU A 96 18.87 -10.80 -19.71
C LEU A 96 17.73 -9.99 -19.09
N ALA A 97 18.01 -9.29 -17.99
CA ALA A 97 17.04 -8.44 -17.30
C ALA A 97 16.62 -7.26 -18.20
N MET A 98 17.58 -6.49 -18.73
CA MET A 98 17.29 -5.39 -19.65
C MET A 98 16.60 -5.87 -20.93
N MET A 99 16.99 -7.03 -21.45
CA MET A 99 16.33 -7.66 -22.61
C MET A 99 14.87 -8.04 -22.30
N THR A 100 14.60 -8.56 -21.11
CA THR A 100 13.25 -8.95 -20.67
C THR A 100 12.34 -7.72 -20.59
N VAL A 101 12.81 -6.66 -19.93
CA VAL A 101 12.08 -5.39 -19.82
C VAL A 101 11.86 -4.75 -21.18
N THR A 102 12.87 -4.77 -22.06
CA THR A 102 12.75 -4.21 -23.42
C THR A 102 11.73 -4.98 -24.26
N LYS A 103 11.69 -6.31 -24.17
CA LYS A 103 10.71 -7.14 -24.88
C LYS A 103 9.28 -6.87 -24.39
N GLU A 104 9.09 -6.77 -23.08
CA GLU A 104 7.78 -6.45 -22.51
C GLU A 104 7.32 -5.05 -22.93
N ALA A 105 8.20 -4.06 -22.89
CA ALA A 105 7.90 -2.72 -23.37
C ALA A 105 7.50 -2.70 -24.86
N ILE A 106 8.20 -3.45 -25.73
CA ILE A 106 7.82 -3.58 -27.15
C ILE A 106 6.47 -4.29 -27.29
N HIS A 107 6.17 -5.28 -26.45
CA HIS A 107 4.87 -5.95 -26.45
C HIS A 107 3.75 -4.98 -26.08
N ILE A 108 3.91 -4.22 -24.99
CA ILE A 108 2.93 -3.22 -24.53
C ILE A 108 2.79 -2.07 -25.54
N ASN A 109 3.89 -1.63 -26.17
CA ASN A 109 3.84 -0.66 -27.28
C ASN A 109 2.87 -1.12 -28.38
N LYS A 110 2.93 -2.40 -28.78
CA LYS A 110 2.01 -2.96 -29.78
C LYS A 110 0.57 -3.00 -29.27
N LEU A 111 0.34 -3.44 -28.04
CA LEU A 111 -1.00 -3.49 -27.44
C LEU A 111 -1.67 -2.12 -27.37
N THR A 112 -0.89 -1.10 -27.03
CA THR A 112 -1.33 0.28 -26.84
C THR A 112 -1.25 1.13 -28.12
N ASN A 113 -0.93 0.51 -29.25
CA ASN A 113 -0.80 1.17 -30.56
C ASN A 113 0.15 2.38 -30.51
N GLY A 114 1.31 2.18 -29.89
CA GLY A 114 2.39 3.15 -29.76
C GLY A 114 2.25 4.15 -28.62
N ALA A 115 1.26 4.01 -27.72
CA ALA A 115 1.08 4.95 -26.62
C ALA A 115 2.16 4.82 -25.55
N LEU A 116 2.52 3.59 -25.16
CA LEU A 116 3.79 3.35 -24.46
C LEU A 116 4.91 3.23 -25.50
N ASP A 117 5.87 4.15 -25.52
CA ASP A 117 7.06 4.05 -26.39
C ASP A 117 8.34 4.33 -25.59
N ILE A 118 9.14 3.29 -25.35
CA ILE A 118 10.41 3.39 -24.62
C ILE A 118 11.50 4.16 -25.38
N THR A 119 11.27 4.56 -26.62
CA THR A 119 12.22 5.39 -27.38
C THR A 119 11.95 6.89 -27.23
N ILE A 120 11.01 7.27 -26.35
CA ILE A 120 10.57 8.65 -26.13
C ILE A 120 11.58 9.53 -25.39
N GLY A 121 12.68 8.97 -24.90
CA GLY A 121 13.69 9.69 -24.13
C GLY A 121 14.16 11.04 -24.73
N PRO A 122 14.34 11.22 -26.05
CA PRO A 122 14.67 12.52 -26.63
C PRO A 122 13.63 13.60 -26.35
N LEU A 123 12.34 13.25 -26.25
CA LEU A 123 11.25 14.17 -25.95
C LEU A 123 11.10 14.39 -24.44
N VAL A 124 11.22 13.34 -23.63
CA VAL A 124 11.23 13.46 -22.15
C VAL A 124 12.34 14.42 -21.71
N ASN A 125 13.53 14.28 -22.29
CA ASN A 125 14.66 15.19 -22.04
C ASN A 125 14.38 16.61 -22.54
N LEU A 126 13.74 16.75 -23.71
CA LEU A 126 13.40 18.06 -24.28
C LEU A 126 12.44 18.85 -23.38
N TRP A 127 11.48 18.17 -22.76
CA TRP A 127 10.51 18.74 -21.83
C TRP A 127 11.03 18.87 -20.38
N GLY A 128 12.29 18.51 -20.13
CA GLY A 128 12.94 18.69 -18.84
C GLY A 128 12.51 17.70 -17.75
N PHE A 129 11.94 16.56 -18.14
CA PHE A 129 11.54 15.48 -17.23
C PHE A 129 12.60 14.40 -17.07
N GLY A 130 13.65 14.42 -17.90
CA GLY A 130 14.78 13.49 -17.82
C GLY A 130 16.02 14.06 -17.11
N PRO A 131 17.16 13.37 -17.18
CA PRO A 131 18.40 13.75 -16.47
C PRO A 131 18.98 15.11 -16.88
N ALA A 132 18.54 15.70 -17.99
CA ALA A 132 18.95 17.05 -18.42
C ALA A 132 18.44 18.18 -17.49
N GLY A 133 17.46 17.89 -16.62
CA GLY A 133 16.92 18.83 -15.66
C GLY A 133 15.71 19.62 -16.17
N ARG A 134 15.05 20.35 -15.25
CA ARG A 134 13.79 21.05 -15.51
C ARG A 134 13.97 22.25 -16.43
N ILE A 135 12.99 22.47 -17.30
CA ILE A 135 12.86 23.69 -18.12
C ILE A 135 11.81 24.62 -17.52
N THR A 136 11.93 25.92 -17.81
CA THR A 136 10.98 26.95 -17.35
C THR A 136 10.06 27.47 -18.47
N LYS A 137 10.30 27.02 -19.71
CA LYS A 137 9.53 27.41 -20.90
C LYS A 137 9.36 26.22 -21.82
N ALA A 138 8.22 26.14 -22.48
CA ALA A 138 7.98 25.16 -23.52
C ALA A 138 9.07 25.19 -24.63
N PRO A 139 9.47 24.03 -25.18
CA PRO A 139 10.44 23.96 -26.28
C PRO A 139 9.95 24.63 -27.56
N LEU A 140 10.89 25.11 -28.38
CA LEU A 140 10.59 25.63 -29.71
C LEU A 140 10.04 24.52 -30.62
N GLU A 141 9.06 24.86 -31.45
CA GLU A 141 8.37 23.92 -32.34
C GLU A 141 9.33 23.19 -33.29
N GLU A 142 10.31 23.91 -33.84
CA GLU A 142 11.34 23.33 -34.72
C GLU A 142 12.17 22.26 -34.00
N THR A 143 12.51 22.49 -32.74
CA THR A 143 13.26 21.52 -31.92
C THR A 143 12.40 20.31 -31.59
N LEU A 144 11.12 20.53 -31.28
CA LEU A 144 10.15 19.46 -31.05
C LEU A 144 10.02 18.56 -32.29
N GLN A 145 9.84 19.14 -33.47
CA GLN A 145 9.72 18.40 -34.73
C GLN A 145 10.98 17.59 -35.04
N LEU A 146 12.17 18.16 -34.80
CA LEU A 146 13.43 17.44 -34.95
C LEU A 146 13.51 16.22 -34.01
N ARG A 147 13.22 16.40 -32.72
CA ARG A 147 13.28 15.31 -31.73
C ARG A 147 12.26 14.21 -32.00
N ARG A 148 11.07 14.55 -32.53
CA ARG A 148 10.07 13.57 -32.95
C ARG A 148 10.55 12.63 -34.06
N GLN A 149 11.51 13.05 -34.90
CA GLN A 149 12.09 12.16 -35.91
C GLN A 149 13.01 11.09 -35.30
N TRP A 150 13.47 11.29 -34.06
CA TRP A 150 14.42 10.39 -33.39
C TRP A 150 13.74 9.30 -32.56
N ILE A 151 12.43 9.41 -32.34
CA ILE A 151 11.64 8.42 -31.61
C ILE A 151 10.97 7.45 -32.57
N GLY A 152 10.63 6.27 -32.08
CA GLY A 152 9.83 5.25 -32.76
C GLY A 152 10.38 3.87 -32.49
N ILE A 153 9.53 2.98 -31.98
CA ILE A 153 9.89 1.59 -31.69
C ILE A 153 10.42 0.84 -32.94
N ASP A 154 10.02 1.26 -34.13
CA ASP A 154 10.47 0.72 -35.42
C ASP A 154 11.98 0.92 -35.65
N LYS A 155 12.60 1.86 -34.92
CA LYS A 155 14.02 2.18 -34.96
C LYS A 155 14.86 1.32 -34.01
N LEU A 156 14.22 0.51 -33.18
CA LEU A 156 14.87 -0.46 -32.30
C LEU A 156 14.63 -1.87 -32.84
N ALA A 157 15.69 -2.68 -32.92
CA ALA A 157 15.60 -4.10 -33.27
C ALA A 157 16.30 -4.95 -32.22
N ILE A 158 15.85 -6.20 -32.09
CA ILE A 158 16.45 -7.20 -31.19
C ILE A 158 17.10 -8.29 -32.05
N ARG A 159 18.33 -8.69 -31.71
CA ARG A 159 19.01 -9.84 -32.30
C ARG A 159 19.72 -10.63 -31.22
N GLY A 160 19.22 -11.82 -30.90
CA GLY A 160 19.70 -12.59 -29.75
C GLY A 160 19.53 -11.80 -28.45
N ASN A 161 20.61 -11.66 -27.68
CA ASN A 161 20.66 -10.83 -26.46
C ASN A 161 21.29 -9.45 -26.73
N SER A 162 21.00 -8.87 -27.90
CA SER A 162 21.51 -7.56 -28.27
C SER A 162 20.42 -6.65 -28.79
N LEU A 163 20.56 -5.36 -28.52
CA LEU A 163 19.76 -4.29 -29.08
C LEU A 163 20.49 -3.66 -30.26
N ILE A 164 19.75 -3.31 -31.30
CA ILE A 164 20.28 -2.67 -32.51
C ILE A 164 19.49 -1.39 -32.74
N LYS A 165 20.18 -0.25 -32.74
CA LYS A 165 19.60 1.06 -33.07
C LYS A 165 19.75 1.34 -34.56
N LYS A 166 18.66 1.74 -35.23
CA LYS A 166 18.65 2.09 -36.67
C LYS A 166 19.07 3.54 -36.95
N ILE A 167 19.13 4.37 -35.91
CA ILE A 167 19.66 5.73 -35.96
C ILE A 167 20.51 5.99 -34.72
N PRO A 168 21.53 6.87 -34.77
CA PRO A 168 22.40 7.12 -33.63
C PRO A 168 21.72 7.93 -32.51
N GLN A 169 20.74 8.76 -32.86
CA GLN A 169 20.01 9.63 -31.90
C GLN A 169 18.94 8.89 -31.08
N LEU A 170 18.66 7.62 -31.39
CA LEU A 170 17.68 6.85 -30.65
C LEU A 170 18.13 6.73 -29.20
N TYR A 171 17.26 7.17 -28.29
CA TYR A 171 17.51 7.16 -26.86
C TYR A 171 16.38 6.40 -26.18
N ILE A 172 16.74 5.31 -25.52
CA ILE A 172 15.83 4.41 -24.82
C ILE A 172 15.67 4.89 -23.38
N ASP A 173 14.44 4.94 -22.91
CA ASP A 173 14.03 5.27 -21.56
C ASP A 173 13.09 4.17 -21.05
N LEU A 174 13.49 3.50 -19.96
CA LEU A 174 12.73 2.41 -19.35
C LEU A 174 12.01 2.85 -18.06
N SER A 175 11.94 4.15 -17.78
CA SER A 175 11.38 4.67 -16.51
C SER A 175 9.91 4.30 -16.29
N ALA A 176 9.15 4.05 -17.36
CA ALA A 176 7.73 3.66 -17.33
C ALA A 176 7.48 2.15 -17.11
N ILE A 177 8.53 1.36 -16.84
CA ILE A 177 8.42 -0.11 -16.72
C ILE A 177 9.46 -0.75 -15.78
N ALA A 178 10.64 -0.14 -15.66
CA ALA A 178 11.77 -0.70 -14.90
C ALA A 178 11.49 -0.75 -13.38
N LYS A 179 10.63 0.13 -12.86
CA LYS A 179 10.25 0.14 -11.44
C LYS A 179 9.37 -1.07 -11.11
N GLY A 180 8.37 -1.35 -11.95
CA GLY A 180 7.61 -2.60 -11.88
C GLY A 180 8.50 -3.84 -11.97
N HIS A 181 9.53 -3.83 -12.83
CA HIS A 181 10.51 -4.92 -12.87
C HIS A 181 11.29 -5.06 -11.55
N GLY A 182 11.70 -3.95 -10.93
CA GLY A 182 12.34 -3.96 -9.60
C GLY A 182 11.46 -4.61 -8.53
N VAL A 183 10.16 -4.33 -8.55
CA VAL A 183 9.19 -4.97 -7.64
C VAL A 183 9.15 -6.48 -7.86
N ASP A 184 9.11 -6.92 -9.12
CA ASP A 184 9.10 -8.34 -9.48
C ASP A 184 10.39 -9.04 -9.05
N VAL A 185 11.56 -8.42 -9.24
CA VAL A 185 12.87 -8.96 -8.81
C VAL A 185 12.89 -9.21 -7.30
N ILE A 186 12.34 -8.28 -6.50
CA ILE A 186 12.30 -8.44 -5.04
C ILE A 186 11.27 -9.50 -4.65
N ALA A 187 10.10 -9.52 -5.27
CA ALA A 187 9.09 -10.54 -5.02
C ALA A 187 9.62 -11.96 -5.31
N GLU A 188 10.27 -12.16 -6.45
CA GLU A 188 10.91 -13.43 -6.83
C GLU A 188 12.05 -13.81 -5.89
N TYR A 189 12.81 -12.83 -5.40
CA TYR A 189 13.82 -13.08 -4.37
C TYR A 189 13.19 -13.56 -3.06
N LEU A 190 12.13 -12.92 -2.58
CA LEU A 190 11.41 -13.36 -1.37
C LEU A 190 10.88 -14.80 -1.52
N GLU A 191 10.30 -15.12 -2.67
CA GLU A 191 9.84 -16.47 -2.99
C GLU A 191 11.00 -17.48 -3.00
N SER A 192 12.17 -17.11 -3.51
CA SER A 192 13.37 -17.96 -3.45
C SER A 192 13.85 -18.23 -2.02
N GLN A 193 13.48 -17.37 -1.07
CA GLN A 193 13.75 -17.54 0.35
C GLN A 193 12.61 -18.25 1.10
N ASN A 194 11.63 -18.81 0.37
CA ASN A 194 10.40 -19.43 0.89
C ASN A 194 9.50 -18.47 1.67
N ILE A 195 9.56 -17.17 1.38
CA ILE A 195 8.65 -16.16 1.94
C ILE A 195 7.45 -16.03 0.99
N ASP A 196 6.32 -16.65 1.36
CA ASP A 196 5.10 -16.67 0.51
C ASP A 196 4.02 -15.65 0.91
N ASN A 197 4.24 -14.91 2.00
CA ASN A 197 3.30 -13.94 2.54
C ASN A 197 3.98 -12.56 2.58
N TYR A 198 3.84 -11.78 1.52
CA TYR A 198 4.54 -10.50 1.38
C TYR A 198 3.75 -9.43 0.60
N MET A 199 4.18 -8.19 0.79
CA MET A 199 3.86 -7.03 -0.03
C MET A 199 5.16 -6.27 -0.29
N VAL A 200 5.51 -6.11 -1.56
CA VAL A 200 6.62 -5.27 -2.03
C VAL A 200 6.01 -4.02 -2.65
N ASP A 201 6.41 -2.84 -2.20
CA ASP A 201 6.04 -1.53 -2.75
C ASP A 201 7.33 -0.77 -3.10
N ILE A 202 7.47 -0.33 -4.36
CA ILE A 202 8.51 0.60 -4.77
C ILE A 202 7.82 1.81 -5.39
N GLY A 203 7.76 2.92 -4.68
CA GLY A 203 7.22 4.18 -5.20
C GLY A 203 5.75 4.15 -5.66
N GLY A 204 4.93 3.22 -5.15
CA GLY A 204 3.51 3.07 -5.50
C GLY A 204 3.21 1.85 -6.38
N GLU A 205 4.22 1.18 -6.92
CA GLU A 205 4.12 -0.05 -7.67
C GLU A 205 4.26 -1.21 -6.70
N VAL A 206 3.24 -2.06 -6.66
CA VAL A 206 3.05 -3.03 -5.60
C VAL A 206 2.92 -4.44 -6.17
N ARG A 207 3.52 -5.43 -5.51
CA ARG A 207 3.21 -6.85 -5.70
C ARG A 207 2.92 -7.50 -4.37
N THR A 208 1.84 -8.28 -4.32
CA THR A 208 1.41 -8.98 -3.11
C THR A 208 1.33 -10.48 -3.32
N LYS A 209 1.55 -11.24 -2.26
CA LYS A 209 1.31 -12.69 -2.20
C LYS A 209 0.84 -13.10 -0.81
N GLY A 210 -0.13 -14.01 -0.75
CA GLY A 210 -0.62 -14.58 0.51
C GLY A 210 -1.38 -13.57 1.37
N HIS A 211 -1.14 -13.63 2.68
CA HIS A 211 -1.85 -12.85 3.70
C HIS A 211 -0.89 -11.98 4.51
N ASN A 212 -1.41 -10.92 5.12
CA ASN A 212 -0.66 -10.10 6.06
C ASN A 212 -0.52 -10.78 7.43
N GLY A 213 0.17 -10.14 8.39
CA GLY A 213 0.38 -10.70 9.73
C GLY A 213 -0.89 -10.91 10.58
N LYS A 214 -2.06 -10.50 10.07
CA LYS A 214 -3.37 -10.77 10.68
C LYS A 214 -4.11 -11.93 10.01
N GLY A 215 -3.48 -12.64 9.07
CA GLY A 215 -4.07 -13.73 8.32
C GLY A 215 -5.16 -13.30 7.33
N VAL A 216 -5.23 -12.02 6.94
CA VAL A 216 -6.16 -11.50 5.93
C VAL A 216 -5.42 -11.04 4.69
N ALA A 217 -6.11 -10.97 3.55
CA ALA A 217 -5.52 -10.54 2.28
C ALA A 217 -4.86 -9.16 2.42
N TRP A 218 -3.77 -8.95 1.66
CA TRP A 218 -3.14 -7.65 1.55
C TRP A 218 -4.13 -6.64 0.94
N ARG A 219 -4.17 -5.44 1.52
CA ARG A 219 -5.07 -4.37 1.11
C ARG A 219 -4.26 -3.20 0.59
N ILE A 220 -4.58 -2.76 -0.62
CA ILE A 220 -3.95 -1.62 -1.27
C ILE A 220 -4.98 -0.51 -1.40
N ALA A 221 -4.60 0.69 -0.99
CA ALA A 221 -5.44 1.88 -1.13
C ALA A 221 -5.14 2.55 -2.48
N ILE A 222 -6.17 2.82 -3.25
CA ILE A 222 -6.11 3.71 -4.41
C ILE A 222 -6.37 5.13 -3.88
N GLU A 223 -5.43 6.03 -4.11
CA GLU A 223 -5.51 7.40 -3.61
C GLU A 223 -6.48 8.25 -4.42
N LYS A 224 -7.18 9.17 -3.72
CA LYS A 224 -8.00 10.19 -4.35
C LYS A 224 -7.17 11.45 -4.61
N PRO A 225 -7.19 12.02 -5.82
CA PRO A 225 -6.69 13.37 -6.06
C PRO A 225 -7.45 14.37 -5.17
N SER A 226 -6.75 15.22 -4.41
CA SER A 226 -7.39 16.30 -3.65
C SER A 226 -7.15 17.65 -4.34
N ASP A 227 -8.21 18.48 -4.42
CA ASP A 227 -8.16 19.84 -5.01
C ASP A 227 -7.19 20.79 -4.27
N LYS A 228 -6.61 20.36 -3.14
CA LYS A 228 -5.70 21.15 -2.30
C LYS A 228 -4.34 20.49 -2.06
N GLY A 229 -4.03 19.38 -2.75
CA GLY A 229 -2.72 18.70 -2.69
C GLY A 229 -2.29 18.16 -1.31
N LEU A 230 -3.09 18.32 -0.26
CA LEU A 230 -2.66 18.11 1.14
C LEU A 230 -3.52 17.11 1.92
N GLU A 231 -4.66 16.65 1.39
CA GLU A 231 -5.48 15.64 2.08
C GLU A 231 -5.37 14.29 1.36
N GLN A 232 -4.63 13.36 1.97
CA GLN A 232 -4.62 11.94 1.60
C GLN A 232 -5.99 11.33 1.93
N SER A 233 -6.93 11.38 1.00
CA SER A 233 -8.19 10.64 1.11
C SER A 233 -8.09 9.35 0.30
N VAL A 234 -8.47 8.23 0.94
CA VAL A 234 -8.54 6.93 0.29
C VAL A 234 -9.74 6.94 -0.65
N GLN A 235 -9.52 6.71 -1.94
CA GLN A 235 -10.59 6.61 -2.92
C GLN A 235 -11.27 5.24 -2.84
N GLU A 236 -10.46 4.19 -2.93
CA GLU A 236 -10.95 2.81 -2.89
C GLU A 236 -9.92 1.89 -2.23
N ILE A 237 -10.38 0.78 -1.65
CA ILE A 237 -9.51 -0.27 -1.12
C ILE A 237 -9.72 -1.53 -1.95
N ILE A 238 -8.63 -2.10 -2.43
CA ILE A 238 -8.63 -3.34 -3.20
C ILE A 238 -7.87 -4.45 -2.48
N GLU A 239 -8.27 -5.69 -2.75
CA GLU A 239 -7.57 -6.90 -2.33
C GLU A 239 -7.04 -7.61 -3.60
N PRO A 240 -5.84 -7.25 -4.09
CA PRO A 240 -5.30 -7.78 -5.35
C PRO A 240 -4.98 -9.28 -5.31
N GLY A 241 -4.84 -9.86 -4.12
CA GLY A 241 -4.46 -11.27 -3.95
C GLY A 241 -3.00 -11.51 -4.34
N ASN A 242 -2.75 -12.52 -5.17
CA ASN A 242 -1.41 -12.85 -5.68
C ASN A 242 -1.15 -12.15 -7.03
N MET A 243 -1.23 -10.82 -7.03
CA MET A 243 -1.13 -9.99 -8.23
C MET A 243 -0.31 -8.74 -7.93
N SER A 244 -0.02 -7.98 -8.99
CA SER A 244 0.66 -6.70 -8.93
C SER A 244 -0.28 -5.56 -9.29
N VAL A 245 0.00 -4.37 -8.76
CA VAL A 245 -0.76 -3.14 -8.93
C VAL A 245 0.20 -2.01 -9.26
N ALA A 246 -0.06 -1.25 -10.32
CA ALA A 246 0.69 -0.04 -10.65
C ALA A 246 -0.27 1.10 -10.93
N THR A 247 0.13 2.33 -10.58
CA THR A 247 -0.72 3.52 -10.78
C THR A 247 0.06 4.63 -11.46
N SER A 248 -0.40 5.04 -12.64
CA SER A 248 0.08 6.22 -13.34
C SER A 248 -0.87 7.40 -13.08
N GLY A 249 -0.34 8.63 -13.00
CA GLY A 249 -1.17 9.83 -12.83
C GLY A 249 -0.39 11.11 -12.53
N ASP A 250 -1.04 12.25 -12.74
CA ASP A 250 -0.37 13.56 -12.79
C ASP A 250 -0.45 14.37 -11.50
N TYR A 251 -1.14 13.85 -10.47
CA TYR A 251 -1.42 14.60 -9.24
C TYR A 251 -0.18 14.87 -8.36
N ARG A 252 0.96 14.21 -8.63
CA ARG A 252 2.21 14.39 -7.86
C ARG A 252 3.31 15.15 -8.61
N ASN A 253 3.31 15.13 -9.94
CA ASN A 253 4.42 15.61 -10.77
C ASN A 253 3.91 16.42 -11.98
N TYR A 254 3.71 17.72 -11.76
CA TYR A 254 3.37 18.70 -12.80
C TYR A 254 4.24 19.96 -12.69
N PHE A 255 4.31 20.75 -13.76
CA PHE A 255 4.74 22.15 -13.67
C PHE A 255 3.71 23.07 -14.35
N GLU A 256 3.58 24.29 -13.84
CA GLU A 256 2.60 25.27 -14.31
C GLU A 256 3.29 26.36 -15.13
N GLN A 257 2.74 26.68 -16.31
CA GLN A 257 3.14 27.84 -17.10
C GLN A 257 1.90 28.45 -17.75
N ASP A 258 1.71 29.76 -17.60
CA ASP A 258 0.58 30.51 -18.18
C ASP A 258 -0.79 29.88 -17.86
N GLU A 259 -0.98 29.46 -16.60
CA GLU A 259 -2.19 28.77 -16.09
C GLU A 259 -2.45 27.38 -16.73
N VAL A 260 -1.49 26.84 -17.49
CA VAL A 260 -1.55 25.48 -18.06
C VAL A 260 -0.66 24.53 -17.24
N TYR A 261 -1.27 23.44 -16.76
CA TYR A 261 -0.58 22.35 -16.07
C TYR A 261 -0.01 21.33 -17.07
N TYR A 262 1.30 21.11 -17.02
CA TYR A 262 1.97 20.12 -17.86
C TYR A 262 2.29 18.85 -17.07
N SER A 263 1.72 17.73 -17.52
CA SER A 263 2.08 16.37 -17.08
C SER A 263 3.53 16.02 -17.43
N HIS A 264 4.15 15.14 -16.64
CA HIS A 264 5.42 14.51 -16.98
C HIS A 264 5.29 13.40 -18.03
N THR A 265 4.07 12.96 -18.32
CA THR A 265 3.78 11.97 -19.35
C THR A 265 3.65 12.66 -20.71
N ILE A 266 4.47 12.23 -21.67
CA ILE A 266 4.50 12.78 -23.04
C ILE A 266 3.75 11.83 -23.98
N ASP A 267 2.85 12.35 -24.82
CA ASP A 267 2.26 11.58 -25.92
C ASP A 267 3.29 11.44 -27.06
N PRO A 268 3.74 10.21 -27.40
CA PRO A 268 4.70 9.99 -28.48
C PRO A 268 4.23 10.53 -29.84
N LYS A 269 2.91 10.60 -30.08
CA LYS A 269 2.34 11.06 -31.35
C LYS A 269 2.47 12.55 -31.52
N THR A 270 2.14 13.33 -30.50
CA THR A 270 2.22 14.79 -30.54
C THR A 270 3.61 15.31 -30.15
N GLY A 271 4.34 14.52 -29.37
CA GLY A 271 5.59 14.89 -28.73
C GLY A 271 5.43 15.89 -27.59
N ARG A 272 4.21 16.11 -27.09
CA ARG A 272 3.87 17.06 -26.03
C ARG A 272 3.35 16.34 -24.79
N PRO A 273 3.37 16.97 -23.61
CA PRO A 273 2.63 16.50 -22.45
C PRO A 273 1.18 16.17 -22.78
N ILE A 274 0.66 15.10 -22.19
CA ILE A 274 -0.73 14.69 -22.35
C ILE A 274 -1.68 15.77 -21.83
N ILE A 275 -2.79 15.99 -22.55
CA ILE A 275 -3.85 16.93 -22.17
C ILE A 275 -5.17 16.19 -22.31
N HIS A 276 -5.65 15.64 -21.21
CA HIS A 276 -6.96 14.99 -21.11
C HIS A 276 -7.46 15.00 -19.68
N ASN A 277 -8.69 14.55 -19.45
CA ASN A 277 -9.33 14.57 -18.15
C ASN A 277 -9.04 13.34 -17.26
N LEU A 278 -8.27 12.35 -17.72
CA LEU A 278 -7.82 11.23 -16.88
C LEU A 278 -6.75 11.72 -15.90
N ILE A 279 -6.99 11.56 -14.59
CA ILE A 279 -6.09 12.03 -13.52
C ILE A 279 -5.15 10.92 -13.06
N SER A 280 -5.72 9.73 -12.89
CA SER A 280 -4.98 8.55 -12.48
C SER A 280 -5.61 7.30 -13.06
N ILE A 281 -4.75 6.30 -13.25
CA ILE A 281 -5.11 4.99 -13.73
C ILE A 281 -4.32 3.93 -12.97
N THR A 282 -5.05 3.00 -12.38
CA THR A 282 -4.52 1.84 -11.66
C THR A 282 -4.76 0.58 -12.47
N VAL A 283 -3.72 -0.21 -12.69
CA VAL A 283 -3.78 -1.48 -13.42
C VAL A 283 -3.38 -2.61 -12.48
N ILE A 284 -4.14 -3.72 -12.51
CA ILE A 284 -3.76 -4.97 -11.83
C ILE A 284 -3.34 -5.98 -12.89
N ALA A 285 -2.16 -6.58 -12.73
CA ALA A 285 -1.61 -7.56 -13.65
C ALA A 285 -0.81 -8.67 -12.91
N PRO A 286 -0.50 -9.81 -13.56
CA PRO A 286 0.25 -10.89 -12.93
C PRO A 286 1.68 -10.49 -12.51
N THR A 287 2.32 -9.60 -13.27
CA THR A 287 3.64 -9.06 -12.96
C THR A 287 3.55 -7.55 -12.80
N CYS A 288 4.40 -6.98 -11.95
CA CYS A 288 4.40 -5.55 -11.69
C CYS A 288 4.98 -4.77 -12.87
N MET A 289 5.96 -5.34 -13.57
CA MET A 289 6.48 -4.83 -14.84
C MET A 289 5.37 -4.62 -15.88
N MET A 290 4.46 -5.59 -16.03
CA MET A 290 3.34 -5.49 -16.96
C MET A 290 2.32 -4.43 -16.51
N ALA A 291 1.99 -4.39 -15.21
CA ALA A 291 1.08 -3.38 -14.65
C ALA A 291 1.63 -1.96 -14.86
N ASP A 292 2.91 -1.73 -14.58
CA ASP A 292 3.59 -0.43 -14.69
C ASP A 292 3.55 0.10 -16.13
N GLY A 293 4.02 -0.71 -17.09
CA GLY A 293 4.02 -0.35 -18.51
C GLY A 293 2.60 -0.13 -19.07
N LEU A 294 1.63 -0.97 -18.70
CA LEU A 294 0.24 -0.81 -19.13
C LEU A 294 -0.39 0.43 -18.50
N SER A 295 -0.12 0.73 -17.22
CA SER A 295 -0.66 1.92 -16.57
C SER A 295 -0.21 3.20 -17.30
N THR A 296 1.07 3.27 -17.68
CA THR A 296 1.59 4.41 -18.45
C THR A 296 0.98 4.48 -19.84
N GLY A 297 0.98 3.36 -20.58
CA GLY A 297 0.45 3.33 -21.95
C GLY A 297 -1.03 3.68 -22.04
N LEU A 298 -1.83 3.20 -21.08
CA LEU A 298 -3.25 3.53 -20.97
C LEU A 298 -3.47 4.97 -20.48
N ASN A 299 -2.58 5.50 -19.63
CA ASN A 299 -2.59 6.92 -19.27
C ASN A 299 -2.46 7.78 -20.53
N VAL A 300 -1.45 7.50 -21.38
CA VAL A 300 -1.25 8.22 -22.65
C VAL A 300 -2.46 8.15 -23.59
N LEU A 301 -3.18 7.01 -23.61
CA LEU A 301 -4.39 6.88 -24.44
C LEU A 301 -5.57 7.73 -23.96
N GLY A 302 -5.60 8.09 -22.68
CA GLY A 302 -6.73 8.75 -22.02
C GLY A 302 -7.89 7.81 -21.69
N ALA A 303 -8.89 8.34 -20.97
CA ALA A 303 -9.95 7.55 -20.34
C ALA A 303 -10.74 6.66 -21.31
N GLU A 304 -11.21 7.19 -22.44
CA GLU A 304 -12.08 6.46 -23.36
C GLU A 304 -11.35 5.31 -24.06
N LYS A 305 -10.26 5.62 -24.78
CA LYS A 305 -9.47 4.62 -25.50
C LYS A 305 -8.77 3.64 -24.56
N GLY A 306 -8.37 4.11 -23.38
CA GLY A 306 -7.81 3.26 -22.33
C GLY A 306 -8.83 2.26 -21.83
N MET A 307 -10.08 2.67 -21.56
CA MET A 307 -11.13 1.77 -21.10
C MET A 307 -11.56 0.78 -22.19
N GLU A 308 -11.67 1.22 -23.45
CA GLU A 308 -11.92 0.34 -24.59
C GLU A 308 -10.84 -0.76 -24.71
N LEU A 309 -9.56 -0.38 -24.56
CA LEU A 309 -8.45 -1.32 -24.58
C LEU A 309 -8.51 -2.28 -23.38
N ALA A 310 -8.81 -1.77 -22.19
CA ALA A 310 -8.92 -2.55 -20.98
C ALA A 310 -10.01 -3.62 -21.09
N GLU A 311 -11.20 -3.26 -21.59
CA GLU A 311 -12.29 -4.22 -21.80
C GLU A 311 -11.93 -5.27 -22.86
N ARG A 312 -11.33 -4.84 -23.98
CA ARG A 312 -10.90 -5.75 -25.05
C ARG A 312 -9.88 -6.79 -24.59
N LEU A 313 -8.97 -6.39 -23.70
CA LEU A 313 -7.93 -7.28 -23.16
C LEU A 313 -8.34 -7.99 -21.87
N HIS A 314 -9.57 -7.76 -21.38
CA HIS A 314 -10.01 -8.20 -20.05
C HIS A 314 -9.03 -7.81 -18.94
N LEU A 315 -8.44 -6.62 -19.07
CA LEU A 315 -7.46 -6.09 -18.13
C LEU A 315 -8.18 -5.40 -16.96
N PRO A 316 -7.89 -5.75 -15.69
CA PRO A 316 -8.42 -5.04 -14.55
C PRO A 316 -7.82 -3.63 -14.48
N VAL A 317 -8.67 -2.62 -14.70
CA VAL A 317 -8.28 -1.20 -14.69
C VAL A 317 -9.28 -0.39 -13.88
N PHE A 318 -8.77 0.54 -13.10
CA PHE A 318 -9.53 1.58 -12.40
C PHE A 318 -9.00 2.95 -12.80
N MET A 319 -9.89 3.89 -13.10
CA MET A 319 -9.59 5.23 -13.59
C MET A 319 -10.33 6.27 -12.76
N VAL A 320 -9.65 7.39 -12.53
CA VAL A 320 -10.23 8.58 -11.94
C VAL A 320 -10.22 9.69 -12.98
N VAL A 321 -11.41 10.19 -13.33
CA VAL A 321 -11.62 11.10 -14.45
C VAL A 321 -12.23 12.41 -13.96
N THR A 322 -11.71 13.54 -14.42
CA THR A 322 -12.30 14.86 -14.19
C THR A 322 -13.53 15.06 -15.06
N THR A 323 -14.60 15.58 -14.46
CA THR A 323 -15.85 15.94 -15.11
C THR A 323 -16.30 17.33 -14.67
N ASN A 324 -17.29 17.90 -15.35
CA ASN A 324 -17.91 19.18 -14.96
C ASN A 324 -18.56 19.16 -13.57
N LYS A 325 -18.77 17.97 -12.97
CA LYS A 325 -19.39 17.79 -11.64
C LYS A 325 -18.39 17.34 -10.58
N GLY A 326 -17.08 17.38 -10.86
CA GLY A 326 -16.02 16.85 -10.00
C GLY A 326 -15.41 15.57 -10.58
N PHE A 327 -15.04 14.62 -9.73
CA PHE A 327 -14.38 13.38 -10.14
C PHE A 327 -15.37 12.23 -10.37
N GLU A 328 -15.12 11.44 -11.40
CA GLU A 328 -15.85 10.22 -11.74
C GLU A 328 -14.90 9.01 -11.68
N GLU A 329 -15.38 7.91 -11.10
CA GLU A 329 -14.69 6.63 -11.07
C GLU A 329 -15.18 5.75 -12.20
N ARG A 330 -14.25 5.19 -12.96
CA ARG A 330 -14.55 4.20 -14.00
C ARG A 330 -13.66 3.00 -13.81
N TYR A 331 -14.18 1.80 -14.01
CA TYR A 331 -13.38 0.60 -13.93
C TYR A 331 -13.87 -0.45 -14.92
N SER A 332 -12.94 -1.25 -15.42
CA SER A 332 -13.26 -2.33 -16.35
C SER A 332 -14.03 -3.45 -15.66
N SER A 333 -14.73 -4.25 -16.44
CA SER A 333 -15.47 -5.41 -15.96
C SER A 333 -14.56 -6.40 -15.21
N ALA A 334 -13.31 -6.53 -15.65
CA ALA A 334 -12.29 -7.37 -15.02
C ALA A 334 -11.79 -6.83 -13.67
N PHE A 335 -12.02 -5.55 -13.35
CA PHE A 335 -11.62 -4.94 -12.07
C PHE A 335 -12.58 -5.26 -10.91
N LYS A 336 -13.86 -5.51 -11.23
CA LYS A 336 -14.93 -5.75 -10.23
C LYS A 336 -14.58 -6.76 -9.12
N PRO A 337 -13.92 -7.90 -9.40
CA PRO A 337 -13.60 -8.88 -8.37
C PRO A 337 -12.65 -8.38 -7.28
N TYR A 338 -11.84 -7.36 -7.56
CA TYR A 338 -10.81 -6.84 -6.64
C TYR A 338 -11.34 -5.77 -5.68
N LEU A 339 -12.55 -5.25 -5.92
CA LEU A 339 -13.19 -4.28 -5.04
C LEU A 339 -13.55 -4.95 -3.71
N VAL A 340 -13.06 -4.39 -2.60
CA VAL A 340 -13.50 -4.84 -1.28
C VAL A 340 -14.98 -4.47 -1.13
N LYS A 341 -15.84 -5.48 -0.92
CA LYS A 341 -17.25 -5.23 -0.64
C LYS A 341 -17.33 -4.31 0.57
N LYS A 342 -17.76 -3.07 0.37
CA LYS A 342 -18.11 -2.16 1.47
C LYS A 342 -19.14 -2.91 2.32
N CYS A 343 -18.77 -3.34 3.52
CA CYS A 343 -19.72 -3.82 4.50
C CYS A 343 -20.70 -2.67 4.71
N SER A 344 -21.87 -2.76 4.09
CA SER A 344 -22.88 -1.72 4.21
C SER A 344 -23.10 -1.49 5.70
N GLY A 345 -23.06 -0.24 6.15
CA GLY A 345 -23.31 0.11 7.55
C GLY A 345 -24.62 -0.48 8.09
N VAL A 346 -25.52 -0.89 7.20
CA VAL A 346 -26.75 -1.64 7.48
C VAL A 346 -26.50 -2.95 8.23
N ILE A 347 -25.43 -3.70 7.93
CA ILE A 347 -25.13 -4.97 8.63
C ILE A 347 -24.64 -4.70 10.04
N MET A 348 -23.71 -3.75 10.22
CA MET A 348 -23.22 -3.35 11.54
C MET A 348 -24.34 -2.72 12.38
N LEU A 349 -25.21 -1.92 11.76
CA LEU A 349 -26.37 -1.34 12.42
C LEU A 349 -27.40 -2.41 12.83
N LYS A 350 -27.64 -3.42 11.99
CA LYS A 350 -28.51 -4.56 12.33
C LYS A 350 -27.94 -5.38 13.49
N ILE A 351 -26.63 -5.65 13.48
CA ILE A 351 -25.96 -6.37 14.58
C ILE A 351 -26.03 -5.54 15.87
N PHE A 352 -25.75 -4.24 15.80
CA PHE A 352 -25.81 -3.32 16.94
C PHE A 352 -27.23 -3.21 17.52
N ILE A 353 -28.25 -3.05 16.68
CA ILE A 353 -29.66 -3.02 17.12
C ILE A 353 -30.03 -4.37 17.76
N ALA A 354 -29.65 -5.49 17.17
CA ALA A 354 -29.92 -6.81 17.72
C ALA A 354 -29.24 -7.02 19.09
N THR A 355 -27.99 -6.57 19.25
CA THR A 355 -27.29 -6.64 20.55
C THR A 355 -27.95 -5.73 21.57
N LEU A 356 -28.30 -4.49 21.19
CA LEU A 356 -28.97 -3.53 22.07
C LEU A 356 -30.31 -4.07 22.59
N VAL A 357 -31.13 -4.64 21.69
CA VAL A 357 -32.43 -5.23 22.05
C VAL A 357 -32.25 -6.42 22.99
N PHE A 358 -31.27 -7.28 22.75
CA PHE A 358 -30.96 -8.40 23.63
C PHE A 358 -30.60 -7.95 25.05
N PHE A 359 -29.71 -6.95 25.18
CA PHE A 359 -29.34 -6.41 26.48
C PHE A 359 -30.52 -5.73 27.17
N LEU A 360 -31.38 -5.01 26.44
CA LEU A 360 -32.58 -4.39 27.00
C LEU A 360 -33.56 -5.45 27.54
N LEU A 361 -33.79 -6.53 26.80
CA LEU A 361 -34.64 -7.63 27.23
C LEU A 361 -34.07 -8.34 28.47
N ALA A 362 -32.75 -8.55 28.52
CA ALA A 362 -32.09 -9.11 29.69
C ALA A 362 -32.25 -8.20 30.93
N PHE A 363 -32.08 -6.89 30.78
CA PHE A 363 -32.29 -5.92 31.85
C PHE A 363 -33.74 -5.92 32.35
N ILE A 364 -34.71 -5.93 31.43
CA ILE A 364 -36.14 -5.98 31.78
C ILE A 364 -36.47 -7.29 32.52
N ALA A 365 -35.95 -8.43 32.06
CA ALA A 365 -36.15 -9.72 32.71
C ALA A 365 -35.53 -9.77 34.12
N MET A 366 -34.34 -9.20 34.31
CA MET A 366 -33.72 -9.06 35.64
C MET A 366 -34.54 -8.15 36.56
N SER A 367 -35.03 -7.03 36.03
CA SER A 367 -35.85 -6.07 36.76
C SER A 367 -37.20 -6.67 37.18
N LEU A 368 -37.87 -7.37 36.26
CA LEU A 368 -39.11 -8.09 36.53
C LEU A 368 -38.89 -9.24 37.50
N GLY A 369 -37.80 -10.00 37.36
CA GLY A 369 -37.41 -11.06 38.29
C GLY A 369 -37.23 -10.53 39.72
N TYR A 370 -36.67 -9.33 39.87
CA TYR A 370 -36.53 -8.64 41.15
C TYR A 370 -37.87 -8.20 41.74
N ILE A 371 -38.73 -7.57 40.92
CA ILE A 371 -40.06 -7.08 41.35
C ILE A 371 -40.98 -8.24 41.74
N ILE A 372 -40.98 -9.33 40.95
CA ILE A 372 -41.87 -10.49 41.16
C ILE A 372 -41.42 -11.32 42.36
N LYS A 373 -40.10 -11.51 42.58
CA LYS A 373 -39.63 -12.31 43.72
C LYS A 373 -39.71 -11.60 45.08
N ARG A 374 -39.97 -10.28 45.13
CA ARG A 374 -40.07 -9.46 46.37
C ARG A 374 -39.07 -9.88 47.47
N LYS A 375 -37.84 -10.27 47.09
CA LYS A 375 -36.80 -10.57 48.06
C LYS A 375 -35.95 -9.32 48.19
N PRO A 376 -35.93 -8.65 49.38
CA PRO A 376 -34.92 -7.65 49.63
C PRO A 376 -33.55 -8.30 49.48
N LEU A 377 -32.56 -7.54 49.01
CA LEU A 377 -31.16 -7.94 49.06
C LEU A 377 -30.75 -8.07 50.53
N GLN A 378 -31.03 -9.23 51.12
CA GLN A 378 -30.25 -9.71 52.23
C GLN A 378 -28.89 -10.09 51.66
N GLU A 379 -27.86 -9.40 52.15
CA GLU A 379 -26.44 -9.69 51.94
C GLU A 379 -25.77 -9.12 50.67
N SER A 380 -25.69 -7.79 50.60
CA SER A 380 -24.51 -7.15 50.02
C SER A 380 -24.00 -6.04 50.96
N CYS A 381 -23.42 -6.52 52.05
CA CYS A 381 -22.33 -5.96 52.88
C CYS A 381 -22.44 -6.56 54.28
N GLY A 382 -21.67 -7.62 54.55
CA GLY A 382 -21.41 -8.10 55.91
C GLY A 382 -21.85 -9.53 56.21
N GLY A 383 -21.39 -10.50 55.42
CA GLY A 383 -21.41 -11.93 55.78
C GLY A 383 -20.47 -12.26 56.95
N LEU A 384 -20.77 -11.72 58.14
CA LEU A 384 -20.09 -12.03 59.41
C LEU A 384 -21.05 -12.18 60.59
N SER A 385 -22.37 -12.10 60.38
CA SER A 385 -23.36 -12.29 61.45
C SER A 385 -23.64 -13.75 61.81
N ASN A 386 -23.12 -14.72 61.04
CA ASN A 386 -23.32 -16.16 61.27
C ASN A 386 -22.12 -16.87 61.92
N ILE A 387 -21.10 -16.14 62.37
CA ILE A 387 -20.07 -16.69 63.25
C ILE A 387 -20.41 -16.19 64.65
N GLY A 388 -20.94 -17.08 65.48
CA GLY A 388 -21.36 -16.81 66.86
C GLY A 388 -20.21 -16.38 67.78
N ILE A 389 -19.72 -15.15 67.61
CA ILE A 389 -18.86 -14.46 68.55
C ILE A 389 -19.72 -13.44 69.27
N ALA A 390 -20.40 -13.93 70.31
CA ALA A 390 -20.84 -13.07 71.40
C ALA A 390 -19.61 -12.53 72.13
N LYS A 391 -19.69 -11.25 72.55
CA LYS A 391 -18.73 -10.49 73.36
C LYS A 391 -17.43 -10.11 72.64
N VAL A 392 -17.26 -8.83 72.33
CA VAL A 392 -16.39 -7.88 73.05
C VAL A 392 -16.54 -6.53 72.34
N CYS A 393 -17.44 -5.69 72.82
CA CYS A 393 -17.43 -4.25 72.53
C CYS A 393 -17.98 -3.53 73.77
N ASP A 394 -17.20 -3.54 74.84
CA ASP A 394 -17.31 -2.53 75.88
C ASP A 394 -16.56 -1.29 75.37
N CYS A 395 -17.28 -0.40 74.68
CA CYS A 395 -16.73 0.87 74.23
C CYS A 395 -17.71 1.99 74.59
N ARG A 396 -17.36 2.71 75.65
CA ARG A 396 -18.20 3.64 76.42
C ARG A 396 -18.42 5.02 75.80
N GLN A 397 -18.20 5.24 74.50
CA GLN A 397 -18.42 6.58 73.90
C GLN A 397 -19.02 6.58 72.48
N PRO A 398 -19.98 7.48 72.18
CA PRO A 398 -20.63 7.57 70.86
C PRO A 398 -19.67 7.98 69.72
N CYS A 399 -19.94 7.44 68.53
CA CYS A 399 -19.13 7.54 67.30
C CYS A 399 -18.83 8.97 66.79
N GLU A 400 -19.55 9.99 67.27
CA GLU A 400 -19.39 11.38 66.83
C GLU A 400 -18.13 12.06 67.38
N LEU A 401 -17.60 11.62 68.53
CA LEU A 401 -16.32 12.12 69.06
C LEU A 401 -15.10 11.56 68.29
N ARG A 402 -15.24 10.39 67.67
CA ARG A 402 -14.19 9.74 66.86
C ARG A 402 -13.99 10.44 65.51
N LYS A 403 -15.07 10.94 64.89
CA LYS A 403 -15.00 11.76 63.66
C LYS A 403 -14.28 13.09 63.90
N LYS A 404 -14.51 13.76 65.04
CA LYS A 404 -13.82 15.01 65.39
C LYS A 404 -12.32 14.81 65.64
N ARG A 405 -11.89 13.68 66.21
CA ARG A 405 -10.46 13.36 66.42
C ARG A 405 -9.72 13.11 65.09
N ILE A 406 -10.32 12.37 64.17
CA ILE A 406 -9.73 12.06 62.85
C ILE A 406 -9.65 13.33 61.96
N ALA A 407 -10.61 14.26 62.09
CA ALA A 407 -10.56 15.54 61.40
C ALA A 407 -9.44 16.46 61.92
N MET A 408 -9.19 16.48 63.24
CA MET A 408 -8.07 17.25 63.82
C MET A 408 -6.70 16.65 63.49
N GLU A 409 -6.56 15.32 63.45
CA GLU A 409 -5.31 14.64 63.07
C GLU A 409 -4.93 14.84 61.59
N LYS A 410 -5.91 15.00 60.69
CA LYS A 410 -5.66 15.35 59.27
C LYS A 410 -5.24 16.82 59.09
N CYS A 411 -5.71 17.73 59.94
CA CYS A 411 -5.33 19.15 59.89
C CYS A 411 -3.89 19.39 60.39
N GLN A 412 -3.45 18.67 61.43
CA GLN A 412 -2.07 18.75 61.93
C GLN A 412 -1.03 18.14 60.97
N LYS A 413 -1.37 17.05 60.26
CA LYS A 413 -0.48 16.48 59.22
C LYS A 413 -0.31 17.36 58.00
N HIS A 414 -1.30 18.21 57.65
CA HIS A 414 -1.18 19.14 56.53
C HIS A 414 -0.33 20.39 56.87
N GLN A 415 -0.35 20.85 58.12
CA GLN A 415 0.50 21.96 58.59
C GLN A 415 1.98 21.56 58.79
N GLN A 416 2.29 20.28 59.01
CA GLN A 416 3.67 19.79 59.17
C GLN A 416 4.40 19.51 57.83
N ILE A 417 3.66 19.46 56.71
CA ILE A 417 4.21 19.24 55.35
C ILE A 417 4.59 20.58 54.68
N ASN A 418 3.94 21.70 55.04
CA ASN A 418 4.23 23.03 54.50
C ASN A 418 5.37 23.81 55.22
N SER A 419 6.08 23.19 56.16
CA SER A 419 7.24 23.78 56.86
C SER A 419 8.57 23.04 56.58
N ARG A 420 8.65 22.29 55.47
CA ARG A 420 9.87 21.61 54.98
C ARG A 420 10.17 21.86 53.49
N ILE A 421 9.68 22.98 52.95
CA ILE A 421 10.11 23.52 51.65
C ILE A 421 10.39 25.02 51.84
N ILE A 422 11.55 25.31 52.44
CA ILE A 422 12.45 26.43 52.12
C ILE A 422 13.83 25.79 52.01
#